data_AF-A0A3A8WGK8-F1
#
_entry.id   AF-A0A3A8WGK8-F1
#
_cell.length_a   1.000
_cell.length_b   1.000
_cell.length_c   1.000
_cell.angle_alpha   90.00
_cell.angle_beta   90.00
_cell.angle_gamma   90.00
#
_symmetry.space_group_name_H-M   'P 1'
#
loop_
_entity.id
_entity.type
_entity.pdbx_description
1 polymer ?
#
loop_
_entity_poly.entity_id
_entity_poly.type
_entity_poly.pdbx_seq_one_letter_code
_entity_poly.pdbx_strand_id
1 'polypeptide(L)'
;MKELLLEFAICAAAAALLMVLHELSKAMVYMGIQRLKKSSRTYSHSIWEVQRYLDPVGIILSVTSGVAFSRPFMFRIQDKKTNRILGITGFLVLLLCFTGSMAALKCHVFGVSGIATLEGHGLAAKIITLFIQYIAMISFGMFCTNLFPVSTFDMGLLIAGYSSRKYLGIIKMDAVIKVILIITVFLDLINYGGYRLISFLL
;
A
#
# COMPACT_ATOMS: atom_id res chain seq x y z
N MET A 1 -5.40 4.74 27.81
CA MET A 1 -6.57 4.34 26.98
C MET A 1 -6.94 5.38 25.91
N LYS A 2 -7.15 6.66 26.26
CA LYS A 2 -7.51 7.69 25.26
C LYS A 2 -6.42 7.91 24.18
N GLU A 3 -5.15 7.91 24.56
CA GLU A 3 -4.03 8.04 23.60
C GLU A 3 -3.89 6.83 22.68
N LEU A 4 -4.11 5.63 23.22
CA LEU A 4 -4.03 4.37 22.48
C LEU A 4 -5.17 4.27 21.43
N LEU A 5 -6.38 4.72 21.80
CA LEU A 5 -7.50 4.88 20.87
C LEU A 5 -7.20 5.90 19.77
N LEU A 6 -6.53 7.01 20.11
CA LEU A 6 -6.14 8.03 19.16
C LEU A 6 -5.11 7.49 18.15
N GLU A 7 -4.08 6.80 18.63
CA GLU A 7 -3.07 6.16 17.77
C GLU A 7 -3.68 5.12 16.84
N PHE A 8 -4.60 4.29 17.34
CA PHE A 8 -5.34 3.34 16.50
C PHE A 8 -6.16 4.04 15.41
N ALA A 9 -6.86 5.13 15.76
CA ALA A 9 -7.64 5.89 14.79
C ALA A 9 -6.74 6.52 13.71
N ILE A 10 -5.59 7.07 14.11
CA ILE A 10 -4.61 7.66 13.18
C ILE A 10 -4.02 6.59 12.25
N CYS A 11 -3.61 5.44 12.81
CA CYS A 11 -3.07 4.32 12.03
C CYS A 11 -4.10 3.78 11.02
N ALA A 12 -5.33 3.55 11.46
CA ALA A 12 -6.42 3.11 10.58
C ALA A 12 -6.71 4.13 9.47
N ALA A 13 -6.71 5.43 9.79
CA ALA A 13 -6.89 6.49 8.80
C ALA A 13 -5.73 6.53 7.79
N ALA A 14 -4.48 6.38 8.24
CA ALA A 14 -3.30 6.32 7.37
C ALA A 14 -3.35 5.11 6.44
N ALA A 15 -3.73 3.94 6.97
CA ALA A 15 -3.91 2.72 6.18
C ALA A 15 -4.99 2.87 5.12
N ALA A 16 -6.16 3.38 5.51
CA ALA A 16 -7.28 3.62 4.61
C ALA A 16 -6.88 4.58 3.47
N LEU A 17 -6.21 5.69 3.80
CA LEU A 17 -5.72 6.64 2.81
C LEU A 17 -4.74 5.97 1.83
N LEU A 18 -3.77 5.19 2.32
CA LEU A 18 -2.80 4.51 1.48
C LEU A 18 -3.44 3.49 0.55
N MET A 19 -4.39 2.68 1.04
CA MET A 19 -5.12 1.71 0.20
C MET A 19 -5.86 2.41 -0.93
N VAL A 20 -6.53 3.52 -0.62
CA VAL A 20 -7.26 4.32 -1.60
C VAL A 20 -6.29 4.91 -2.63
N LEU A 21 -5.23 5.58 -2.19
CA LEU A 21 -4.25 6.18 -3.10
C LEU A 21 -3.62 5.14 -4.01
N HIS A 22 -3.27 3.97 -3.47
CA HIS A 22 -2.67 2.87 -4.19
C HIS A 22 -3.59 2.33 -5.30
N GLU A 23 -4.83 1.96 -4.99
CA GLU A 23 -5.75 1.38 -5.98
C GLU A 23 -6.35 2.42 -6.92
N LEU A 24 -6.69 3.60 -6.41
CA LEU A 24 -7.24 4.68 -7.23
C LEU A 24 -6.23 5.12 -8.30
N SER A 25 -4.94 5.20 -7.96
CA SER A 25 -3.89 5.53 -8.93
C SER A 25 -3.81 4.51 -10.06
N LYS A 26 -3.87 3.22 -9.73
CA LYS A 26 -3.95 2.14 -10.74
C LYS A 26 -5.21 2.29 -11.60
N ALA A 27 -6.35 2.56 -10.99
CA ALA A 27 -7.62 2.72 -11.71
C ALA A 27 -7.58 3.92 -12.69
N MET A 28 -7.02 5.05 -12.27
CA MET A 28 -6.84 6.23 -13.12
C MET A 28 -5.92 5.95 -14.32
N VAL A 29 -4.77 5.29 -14.09
CA VAL A 29 -3.85 4.91 -15.17
C VAL A 29 -4.51 3.95 -16.15
N TYR A 30 -5.25 2.96 -15.64
CA TYR A 30 -6.01 2.03 -16.47
C TYR A 30 -7.04 2.76 -17.36
N MET A 31 -7.80 3.70 -16.80
CA MET A 31 -8.73 4.53 -17.57
C MET A 31 -8.03 5.34 -18.66
N GLY A 32 -6.89 5.96 -18.34
CA GLY A 32 -6.09 6.71 -19.30
C GLY A 32 -5.71 5.85 -20.51
N ILE A 33 -5.22 4.64 -20.25
CA ILE A 33 -4.86 3.67 -21.30
C ILE A 33 -6.10 3.25 -22.12
N GLN A 34 -7.24 3.00 -21.47
CA GLN A 34 -8.48 2.60 -22.13
C GLN A 34 -9.03 3.71 -23.04
N ARG A 35 -8.99 4.97 -22.58
CA ARG A 35 -9.38 6.15 -23.37
C ARG A 35 -8.49 6.30 -24.60
N LEU A 36 -7.18 6.14 -24.46
CA LEU A 36 -6.23 6.19 -25.59
C LEU A 36 -6.50 5.09 -26.63
N LYS A 37 -6.93 3.91 -26.18
CA LYS A 37 -7.29 2.79 -27.06
C LYS A 37 -8.67 2.92 -27.73
N LYS A 38 -9.41 4.02 -27.48
CA LYS A 38 -10.80 4.23 -27.95
C LYS A 38 -11.71 3.01 -27.69
N SER A 39 -11.44 2.27 -26.62
CA SER A 39 -12.17 1.05 -26.32
C SER A 39 -13.46 1.40 -25.60
N SER A 40 -14.61 1.05 -26.20
CA SER A 40 -15.96 1.27 -25.67
C SER A 40 -16.34 0.29 -24.54
N ARG A 41 -15.36 -0.24 -23.78
CA ARG A 41 -15.71 -1.13 -22.66
C ARG A 41 -16.41 -0.32 -21.59
N THR A 42 -17.69 -0.61 -21.43
CA THR A 42 -18.54 -0.10 -20.36
C THR A 42 -18.02 -0.62 -19.04
N TYR A 43 -17.62 0.28 -18.16
CA TYR A 43 -17.26 -0.05 -16.79
C TYR A 43 -18.54 -0.42 -16.05
N SER A 44 -18.53 -1.58 -15.38
CA SER A 44 -19.68 -1.99 -14.57
C SER A 44 -19.85 -1.13 -13.31
N HIS A 45 -18.81 -0.38 -12.91
CA HIS A 45 -18.74 0.29 -11.61
C HIS A 45 -17.99 1.63 -11.68
N SER A 46 -18.39 2.57 -10.83
CA SER A 46 -17.75 3.88 -10.71
C SER A 46 -16.42 3.78 -9.97
N ILE A 47 -15.37 4.37 -10.55
CA ILE A 47 -14.01 4.42 -9.98
C ILE A 47 -13.94 5.36 -8.77
N TRP A 48 -14.94 6.22 -8.62
CA TRP A 48 -15.07 7.18 -7.53
C TRP A 48 -15.62 6.58 -6.24
N GLU A 49 -16.01 5.30 -6.27
CA GLU A 49 -16.48 4.59 -5.07
C GLU A 49 -15.29 4.14 -4.21
N VAL A 50 -14.68 5.11 -3.54
CA VAL A 50 -13.46 4.97 -2.73
C VAL A 50 -13.56 3.88 -1.67
N GLN A 51 -14.75 3.67 -1.12
CA GLN A 51 -15.05 2.64 -0.11
C GLN A 51 -14.73 1.22 -0.60
N ARG A 52 -14.72 0.99 -1.93
CA ARG A 52 -14.43 -0.32 -2.52
C ARG A 52 -12.95 -0.71 -2.49
N TYR A 53 -12.05 0.26 -2.35
CA TYR A 53 -10.61 0.01 -2.26
C TYR A 53 -10.16 -0.39 -0.86
N LEU A 54 -11.00 -0.11 0.14
CA LEU A 54 -10.72 -0.43 1.53
C LEU A 54 -10.89 -1.93 1.75
N ASP A 55 -9.87 -2.53 2.37
CA ASP A 55 -9.92 -3.90 2.86
C ASP A 55 -9.96 -3.91 4.40
N PRO A 56 -11.06 -4.36 5.02
CA PRO A 56 -11.16 -4.46 6.47
C PRO A 56 -10.05 -5.31 7.09
N VAL A 57 -9.63 -6.40 6.43
CA VAL A 57 -8.56 -7.26 6.94
C VAL A 57 -7.22 -6.54 6.83
N GLY A 58 -7.01 -5.80 5.74
CA GLY A 58 -5.83 -4.96 5.56
C GLY A 58 -5.71 -3.88 6.63
N ILE A 59 -6.82 -3.28 7.08
CA ILE A 59 -6.83 -2.26 8.14
C ILE A 59 -6.54 -2.89 9.50
N ILE A 60 -7.09 -4.07 9.78
CA ILE A 60 -6.77 -4.80 11.01
C ILE A 60 -5.28 -5.13 11.05
N LEU A 61 -4.74 -5.64 9.94
CA LEU A 61 -3.32 -5.97 9.86
C LEU A 61 -2.40 -4.75 9.94
N SER A 62 -2.83 -3.59 9.42
CA SER A 62 -2.02 -2.38 9.54
C SER A 62 -1.90 -1.94 11.00
N VAL A 63 -2.98 -2.10 11.76
CA VAL A 63 -3.02 -1.79 13.18
C VAL A 63 -2.23 -2.80 14.02
N THR A 64 -2.29 -4.10 13.70
CA THR A 64 -1.65 -5.15 14.52
C THR A 64 -0.21 -5.45 14.14
N SER A 65 0.17 -5.28 12.88
CA SER A 65 1.45 -5.75 12.33
C SER A 65 2.15 -4.72 11.44
N GLY A 66 1.63 -3.48 11.32
CA GLY A 66 2.22 -2.44 10.46
C GLY A 66 2.16 -2.79 8.95
N VAL A 67 1.41 -3.83 8.59
CA VAL A 67 1.30 -4.35 7.24
C VAL A 67 -0.11 -4.16 6.71
N ALA A 68 -0.24 -3.57 5.52
CA ALA A 68 -1.54 -3.38 4.87
C ALA A 68 -1.56 -4.03 3.48
N PHE A 69 -2.76 -4.38 3.03
CA PHE A 69 -3.06 -4.66 1.63
C PHE A 69 -4.39 -4.02 1.26
N SER A 70 -4.51 -3.58 0.02
CA SER A 70 -5.73 -2.99 -0.52
C SER A 70 -6.61 -4.04 -1.19
N ARG A 71 -7.93 -3.79 -1.21
CA ARG A 71 -8.84 -4.62 -1.99
C ARG A 71 -8.60 -4.32 -3.48
N PRO A 72 -8.17 -5.31 -4.28
CA PRO A 72 -7.80 -5.06 -5.67
C PRO A 72 -9.02 -4.66 -6.48
N PHE A 73 -8.90 -3.59 -7.26
CA PHE A 73 -9.94 -3.26 -8.23
C PHE A 73 -9.95 -4.32 -9.35
N MET A 74 -11.12 -4.91 -9.63
CA MET A 74 -11.23 -5.99 -10.61
C MET A 74 -11.10 -5.46 -12.04
N PHE A 75 -9.86 -5.34 -12.50
CA PHE A 75 -9.57 -5.03 -13.90
C PHE A 75 -9.69 -6.31 -14.75
N ARG A 76 -10.50 -6.29 -15.81
CA ARG A 76 -10.46 -7.32 -16.87
C ARG A 76 -9.29 -7.05 -17.81
N ILE A 77 -8.06 -7.26 -17.34
CA ILE A 77 -6.85 -6.97 -18.11
C ILE A 77 -6.48 -8.18 -18.96
N GLN A 78 -6.63 -8.03 -20.26
CA GLN A 78 -6.17 -9.03 -21.24
C GLN A 78 -4.78 -8.70 -21.78
N ASP A 79 -4.38 -7.43 -21.74
CA ASP A 79 -3.13 -6.95 -22.35
C ASP A 79 -1.94 -7.02 -21.39
N LYS A 80 -0.89 -7.73 -21.81
CA LYS A 80 0.39 -7.83 -21.09
C LYS A 80 1.00 -6.47 -20.75
N LYS A 81 0.99 -5.52 -21.69
CA LYS A 81 1.55 -4.18 -21.48
C LYS A 81 0.80 -3.42 -20.39
N THR A 82 -0.53 -3.47 -20.39
CA THR A 82 -1.37 -2.81 -19.38
C THR A 82 -1.12 -3.41 -17.99
N ASN A 83 -1.06 -4.74 -17.88
CA ASN A 83 -0.72 -5.43 -16.62
C ASN A 83 0.61 -4.94 -16.04
N ARG A 84 1.65 -4.85 -16.89
CA ARG A 84 2.96 -4.35 -16.47
C ARG A 84 2.91 -2.90 -16.00
N ILE A 85 2.25 -2.02 -16.75
CA ILE A 85 2.14 -0.60 -16.38
C ILE A 85 1.45 -0.46 -15.03
N LEU A 86 0.34 -1.18 -14.80
CA LEU A 86 -0.40 -1.10 -13.53
C LEU A 86 0.40 -1.61 -12.34
N GLY A 87 1.12 -2.74 -12.49
CA GLY A 87 2.02 -3.21 -11.45
C GLY A 87 3.13 -2.20 -11.13
N ILE A 88 3.73 -1.57 -12.15
CA ILE A 88 4.72 -0.49 -11.95
C ILE A 88 4.09 0.71 -11.24
N THR A 89 2.88 1.11 -11.63
CA THR A 89 2.16 2.23 -11.01
C THR A 89 1.91 1.98 -9.52
N GLY A 90 1.48 0.78 -9.14
CA GLY A 90 1.24 0.44 -7.73
C GLY A 90 2.51 0.60 -6.88
N PHE A 91 3.61 -0.03 -7.30
CA PHE A 91 4.91 0.12 -6.64
C PHE A 91 5.43 1.56 -6.59
N LEU A 92 5.28 2.32 -7.68
CA LEU A 92 5.72 3.72 -7.73
C LEU A 92 4.95 4.59 -6.74
N VAL A 93 3.63 4.41 -6.63
CA VAL A 93 2.80 5.18 -5.69
C VAL A 93 3.22 4.88 -4.25
N LEU A 94 3.43 3.60 -3.90
CA LEU A 94 3.89 3.22 -2.57
C LEU A 94 5.28 3.79 -2.26
N LEU A 95 6.21 3.74 -3.23
CA LEU A 95 7.54 4.31 -3.09
C LEU A 95 7.51 5.83 -2.94
N LEU A 96 6.63 6.53 -3.65
CA LEU A 96 6.44 7.98 -3.51
C LEU A 96 5.86 8.34 -2.15
N CYS A 97 4.87 7.59 -1.64
CA CYS A 97 4.33 7.79 -0.30
C CYS A 97 5.40 7.56 0.78
N PHE A 98 6.23 6.52 0.63
CA PHE A 98 7.32 6.23 1.55
C PHE A 98 8.39 7.33 1.53
N THR A 99 8.93 7.66 0.36
CA THR A 99 9.99 8.68 0.25
C THR A 99 9.50 10.07 0.64
N GLY A 100 8.25 10.42 0.29
CA GLY A 100 7.62 11.68 0.70
C GLY A 100 7.42 11.80 2.22
N SER A 101 6.95 10.75 2.87
CA SER A 101 6.82 10.73 4.34
C SER A 101 8.17 10.76 5.04
N MET A 102 9.17 10.01 4.55
CA MET A 102 10.53 10.06 5.08
C MET A 102 11.19 11.44 4.91
N ALA A 103 10.99 12.10 3.76
CA ALA A 103 11.47 13.46 3.54
C ALA A 103 10.80 14.46 4.48
N ALA A 104 9.49 14.33 4.73
CA ALA A 104 8.78 15.18 5.68
C ALA A 104 9.32 15.04 7.11
N LEU A 105 9.62 13.80 7.53
CA LEU A 105 10.22 13.52 8.84
C LEU A 105 11.67 14.03 8.95
N LYS A 106 12.48 13.93 7.88
CA LYS A 106 13.85 14.46 7.85
C LYS A 106 13.93 15.98 7.86
N CYS A 107 13.08 16.64 7.09
CA CYS A 107 13.08 18.10 6.97
C CYS A 107 12.42 18.80 8.17
N HIS A 108 12.08 18.06 9.22
CA HIS A 108 11.38 18.55 10.41
C HIS A 108 10.15 19.38 10.06
N VAL A 109 9.40 18.99 9.02
CA VAL A 109 8.21 19.72 8.58
C VAL A 109 7.22 19.71 9.76
N PHE A 110 6.88 20.90 10.28
CA PHE A 110 6.11 21.12 11.52
C PHE A 110 6.85 20.91 12.87
N GLY A 111 8.18 20.96 12.91
CA GLY A 111 8.97 20.85 14.15
C GLY A 111 9.22 19.41 14.62
N VAL A 112 9.18 18.46 13.69
CA VAL A 112 9.14 17.02 13.96
C VAL A 112 10.54 16.41 13.93
N SER A 113 11.18 16.06 15.05
CA SER A 113 12.48 15.36 15.06
C SER A 113 12.40 13.86 15.40
N GLY A 114 12.51 13.04 14.36
CA GLY A 114 12.75 11.60 14.49
C GLY A 114 11.59 10.81 15.13
N ILE A 115 11.92 9.63 15.67
CA ILE A 115 10.96 8.71 16.31
C ILE A 115 10.61 9.16 17.74
N ALA A 116 11.42 10.05 18.34
CA ALA A 116 11.39 10.33 19.78
C ALA A 116 10.81 11.70 20.21
N THR A 117 10.44 12.62 19.31
CA THR A 117 9.89 13.90 19.77
C THR A 117 8.41 13.87 20.03
N LEU A 118 8.07 13.61 21.29
CA LEU A 118 6.72 13.70 21.82
C LEU A 118 6.66 14.41 23.18
N GLU A 119 7.66 15.20 23.51
CA GLU A 119 7.65 16.09 24.68
C GLU A 119 7.74 17.55 24.20
N GLY A 120 6.64 18.31 24.36
CA GLY A 120 6.64 19.77 24.23
C GLY A 120 5.92 20.39 23.02
N HIS A 121 5.23 19.62 22.17
CA HIS A 121 4.46 20.17 21.05
C HIS A 121 2.95 19.93 21.20
N GLY A 122 2.13 20.88 20.69
CA GLY A 122 0.67 20.84 20.81
C GLY A 122 0.04 19.59 20.18
N LEU A 123 -1.17 19.24 20.63
CA LEU A 123 -1.90 18.03 20.23
C LEU A 123 -1.97 17.83 18.70
N ALA A 124 -2.16 18.91 17.94
CA ALA A 124 -2.19 18.87 16.47
C ALA A 124 -0.86 18.40 15.85
N ALA A 125 0.29 18.86 16.37
CA ALA A 125 1.61 18.45 15.89
C ALA A 125 1.88 16.98 16.20
N LYS A 126 1.44 16.50 17.38
CA LYS A 126 1.48 15.08 17.76
C LYS A 126 0.68 14.21 16.77
N ILE A 127 -0.55 14.60 16.43
CA ILE A 127 -1.38 13.87 15.46
C ILE A 127 -0.73 13.82 14.08
N ILE A 128 -0.26 14.95 13.56
CA ILE A 128 0.35 15.04 12.23
C ILE A 128 1.63 14.20 12.15
N THR A 129 2.47 14.27 13.18
CA THR A 129 3.71 13.49 13.26
C THR A 129 3.43 11.99 13.22
N LEU A 130 2.53 11.52 14.10
CA LEU A 130 2.13 10.11 14.15
C LEU A 130 1.54 9.67 12.81
N PHE A 131 0.71 10.51 12.19
CA PHE A 131 0.14 10.23 10.89
C PHE A 131 1.22 10.02 9.82
N ILE A 132 2.21 10.91 9.74
CA ILE A 132 3.32 10.78 8.76
C ILE A 132 4.16 9.53 9.04
N GLN A 133 4.44 9.22 10.31
CA GLN A 133 5.16 8.01 10.71
C GLN A 133 4.40 6.74 10.30
N TYR A 134 3.09 6.69 10.52
CA TYR A 134 2.25 5.56 10.08
C TYR A 134 2.18 5.46 8.56
N ILE A 135 2.12 6.58 7.83
CA ILE A 135 2.21 6.56 6.36
C ILE A 135 3.55 5.94 5.91
N ALA A 136 4.67 6.30 6.53
CA ALA A 136 5.98 5.73 6.20
C ALA A 136 6.02 4.22 6.47
N MET A 137 5.63 3.79 7.67
CA MET A 137 5.62 2.37 8.05
C MET A 137 4.69 1.54 7.16
N ILE A 138 3.44 1.98 6.99
CA ILE A 138 2.42 1.23 6.27
C ILE A 138 2.71 1.23 4.76
N SER A 139 3.22 2.32 4.19
CA SER A 139 3.59 2.35 2.76
C SER A 139 4.75 1.39 2.46
N PHE A 140 5.74 1.31 3.35
CA PHE A 140 6.80 0.29 3.26
C PHE A 140 6.24 -1.12 3.43
N GLY A 141 5.40 -1.35 4.44
CA GLY A 141 4.75 -2.63 4.66
C GLY A 141 3.94 -3.09 3.44
N MET A 142 3.14 -2.19 2.87
CA MET A 142 2.35 -2.44 1.66
C MET A 142 3.23 -2.65 0.42
N PHE A 143 4.39 -1.98 0.34
CA PHE A 143 5.36 -2.24 -0.73
C PHE A 143 5.91 -3.66 -0.62
N CYS A 144 6.33 -4.09 0.57
CA CYS A 144 6.83 -5.44 0.81
C CYS A 144 5.77 -6.52 0.57
N THR A 145 4.52 -6.31 1.00
CA THR A 145 3.44 -7.29 0.71
C THR A 145 3.16 -7.42 -0.77
N ASN A 146 3.19 -6.32 -1.52
CA ASN A 146 2.98 -6.35 -2.97
C ASN A 146 4.12 -7.01 -3.76
N LEU A 147 5.30 -7.23 -3.15
CA LEU A 147 6.37 -8.05 -3.74
C LEU A 147 6.04 -9.54 -3.79
N PHE A 148 5.14 -10.02 -2.92
CA PHE A 148 4.70 -11.40 -2.99
C PHE A 148 3.91 -11.61 -4.27
N PRO A 149 4.22 -12.68 -5.05
CA PRO A 149 3.59 -12.93 -6.34
C PRO A 149 2.18 -13.49 -6.18
N VAL A 150 1.30 -12.84 -5.41
CA VAL A 150 -0.13 -13.14 -5.35
C VAL A 150 -0.78 -12.58 -6.61
N SER A 151 -1.71 -13.33 -7.21
CA SER A 151 -2.33 -12.97 -8.49
C SER A 151 -2.93 -11.56 -8.54
N THR A 152 -3.44 -11.07 -7.42
CA THR A 152 -4.07 -9.75 -7.28
C THR A 152 -3.10 -8.62 -6.92
N PHE A 153 -1.88 -8.93 -6.50
CA PHE A 153 -0.88 -7.94 -6.08
C PHE A 153 -0.06 -7.42 -7.25
N ASP A 154 0.65 -6.32 -7.03
CA ASP A 154 1.40 -5.65 -8.08
C ASP A 154 2.47 -6.55 -8.72
N MET A 155 3.17 -7.38 -7.93
CA MET A 155 4.10 -8.36 -8.49
C MET A 155 3.38 -9.42 -9.35
N GLY A 156 2.17 -9.82 -8.97
CA GLY A 156 1.30 -10.67 -9.78
C GLY A 156 0.99 -10.03 -11.14
N LEU A 157 0.66 -8.74 -11.16
CA LEU A 157 0.43 -7.95 -12.37
C LEU A 157 1.70 -7.83 -13.24
N LEU A 158 2.86 -7.61 -12.63
CA LEU A 158 4.14 -7.58 -13.35
C LEU A 158 4.44 -8.92 -14.04
N ILE A 159 4.22 -10.03 -13.33
CA ILE A 159 4.45 -11.37 -13.88
C ILE A 159 3.43 -11.70 -14.97
N ALA A 160 2.17 -11.30 -14.81
CA ALA A 160 1.15 -11.36 -15.86
C ALA A 160 1.56 -10.57 -17.11
N GLY A 161 2.20 -9.42 -16.91
CA GLY A 161 2.74 -8.59 -17.98
C GLY A 161 3.95 -9.19 -18.69
N TYR A 162 4.77 -9.98 -17.99
CA TYR A 162 5.93 -10.66 -18.58
C TYR A 162 5.51 -11.94 -19.33
N SER A 163 4.77 -12.84 -18.68
CA SER A 163 4.36 -14.11 -19.28
C SER A 163 3.09 -14.66 -18.66
N SER A 164 2.07 -14.85 -19.51
CA SER A 164 0.80 -15.49 -19.12
C SER A 164 1.00 -16.92 -18.60
N ARG A 165 2.00 -17.67 -19.11
CA ARG A 165 2.29 -19.03 -18.65
C ARG A 165 2.82 -19.04 -17.22
N LYS A 166 3.71 -18.11 -16.87
CA LYS A 166 4.23 -17.96 -15.50
C LYS A 166 3.13 -17.50 -14.54
N TYR A 167 2.26 -16.60 -15.00
CA TYR A 167 1.10 -16.14 -14.24
C TYR A 167 0.10 -17.27 -13.93
N LEU A 168 -0.16 -18.18 -14.88
CA LEU A 168 -0.96 -19.38 -14.58
C LEU A 168 -0.31 -20.27 -13.52
N GLY A 169 1.02 -20.37 -13.51
CA GLY A 169 1.76 -21.07 -12.45
C GLY A 169 1.54 -20.43 -11.08
N ILE A 170 1.54 -19.10 -11.00
CA ILE A 170 1.21 -18.36 -9.79
C ILE A 170 -0.21 -18.66 -9.31
N ILE A 171 -1.19 -18.64 -10.21
CA ILE A 171 -2.59 -18.94 -9.85
C ILE A 171 -2.71 -20.35 -9.27
N LYS A 172 -1.99 -21.32 -9.83
CA LYS A 172 -1.98 -22.71 -9.30
C LYS A 172 -1.35 -22.79 -7.91
N MET A 173 -0.37 -21.95 -7.61
CA MET A 173 0.34 -21.90 -6.34
C MET A 173 -0.18 -20.82 -5.37
N ASP A 174 -1.31 -20.18 -5.69
CA ASP A 174 -1.81 -18.99 -4.99
C ASP A 174 -2.01 -19.24 -3.49
N ALA A 175 -2.52 -20.42 -3.12
CA ALA A 175 -2.67 -20.83 -1.73
C ALA A 175 -1.33 -20.91 -0.99
N VAL A 176 -0.31 -21.52 -1.61
CA VAL A 176 1.02 -21.66 -1.03
C VAL A 176 1.68 -20.29 -0.83
N ILE A 177 1.58 -19.41 -1.81
CA ILE A 177 2.14 -18.05 -1.75
C ILE A 177 1.46 -17.24 -0.63
N LYS A 178 0.14 -17.36 -0.49
CA LYS A 178 -0.61 -16.72 0.61
C LYS A 178 -0.21 -17.27 1.98
N VAL A 179 0.03 -18.57 2.11
CA VAL A 179 0.53 -19.17 3.37
C VAL A 179 1.91 -18.61 3.72
N ILE A 180 2.83 -18.49 2.74
CA ILE A 180 4.16 -17.89 2.97
C ILE A 180 4.02 -16.43 3.41
N LEU A 181 3.14 -15.65 2.77
CA LEU A 181 2.85 -14.27 3.15
C LEU A 181 2.34 -14.20 4.59
N ILE A 182 1.37 -15.04 4.95
CA ILE A 182 0.80 -15.09 6.30
C ILE A 182 1.89 -15.41 7.33
N ILE A 183 2.73 -16.42 7.08
CA ILE A 183 3.86 -16.77 7.96
C ILE A 183 4.82 -15.58 8.10
N THR A 184 5.13 -14.89 7.01
CA THR A 184 6.03 -13.72 7.02
C THR A 184 5.48 -12.59 7.88
N VAL A 185 4.16 -12.34 7.80
CA VAL A 185 3.48 -11.34 8.63
C VAL A 185 3.45 -11.78 10.10
N PHE A 186 3.16 -13.05 10.38
CA PHE A 186 3.16 -13.58 11.75
C PHE A 186 4.53 -13.55 12.43
N LEU A 187 5.62 -13.74 11.67
CA LEU A 187 6.99 -13.61 12.16
C LEU A 187 7.47 -12.15 12.26
N ASP A 188 6.59 -11.17 11.98
CA ASP A 188 6.84 -9.73 12.06
C ASP A 188 8.04 -9.25 11.21
N LEU A 189 8.44 -10.04 10.21
CA LEU A 189 9.66 -9.79 9.42
C LEU A 189 9.57 -8.48 8.62
N ILE A 190 8.39 -8.15 8.11
CA ILE A 190 8.15 -6.94 7.32
C ILE A 190 8.23 -5.71 8.23
N ASN A 191 7.54 -5.75 9.37
CA ASN A 191 7.49 -4.64 10.31
C ASN A 191 8.86 -4.37 10.94
N TYR A 192 9.54 -5.44 11.37
CA TYR A 192 10.91 -5.35 11.89
C TYR A 192 11.87 -4.74 10.85
N GLY A 193 11.80 -5.19 9.60
CA GLY A 193 12.58 -4.63 8.49
C GLY A 193 12.26 -3.15 8.25
N GLY A 194 10.98 -2.77 8.28
CA GLY A 194 10.52 -1.40 8.12
C GLY A 194 11.02 -0.48 9.22
N TYR A 195 10.88 -0.90 10.49
CA TYR A 195 11.37 -0.13 11.63
C TYR A 195 12.88 0.10 11.56
N ARG A 196 13.66 -0.93 11.21
CA ARG A 196 15.12 -0.83 11.04
C ARG A 196 15.50 0.10 9.90
N LEU A 197 14.78 0.03 8.77
CA LEU A 197 15.02 0.90 7.63
C LEU A 197 14.72 2.37 7.95
N ILE A 198 13.57 2.65 8.56
CA ILE A 198 13.19 4.01 8.96
C ILE A 198 14.16 4.57 9.98
N SER A 199 14.56 3.78 10.98
CA SER A 199 15.54 4.18 12.00
C SER A 199 16.94 4.43 11.41
N PHE A 200 17.32 3.73 10.34
CA PHE A 200 18.58 3.98 9.65
C PHE A 200 18.52 5.23 8.76
N LEU A 201 17.35 5.49 8.17
CA LEU A 201 17.17 6.61 7.27
C LEU A 201 17.02 7.93 8.01
N LEU A 202 16.32 7.98 9.15
CA LEU A 202 16.17 9.20 9.97
C LEU A 202 17.44 9.52 10.75
#